data_AF-A0A1M7GHQ4-F1
#
_entry.id   AF-A0A1M7GHQ4-F1
#
_cell.length_a   1.000
_cell.length_b   1.000
_cell.length_c   1.000
_cell.angle_alpha   90.00
_cell.angle_beta   90.00
_cell.angle_gamma   90.00
#
_symmetry.space_group_name_H-M   'P 1'
#
loop_
_entity.id
_entity.type
_entity.pdbx_description
1 polymer ?
#
loop_
_entity_poly.entity_id
_entity_poly.type
_entity_poly.pdbx_seq_one_letter_code
_entity_poly.pdbx_strand_id
1 'polypeptide(L)' 'MGMKPGSSTGNDGGIFQQVGPRGGKQPNFATVPDNKPLPPTTQPGHTWVPVQTTPDSKR' A
#
# COMPACT_ATOMS: atom_id res chain seq x y z
N MET A 1 1.20 -5.54 -8.88
CA MET A 1 0.62 -4.32 -9.49
C MET A 1 0.64 -3.24 -8.41
N GLY A 2 1.28 -2.09 -8.64
CA GLY A 2 1.41 -1.05 -7.62
C GLY A 2 0.13 -0.23 -7.50
N MET A 3 -0.36 -0.04 -6.28
CA MET A 3 -1.50 0.81 -5.95
C MET A 3 -1.08 2.27 -5.86
N LYS A 4 -1.95 3.19 -6.28
CA LYS A 4 -1.66 4.62 -6.17
C LYS A 4 -1.97 5.10 -4.75
N PRO A 5 -1.25 6.12 -4.24
CA PRO A 5 -1.67 6.83 -3.04
C PRO A 5 -3.11 7.34 -3.21
N GLY A 6 -3.92 7.23 -2.15
CA GLY A 6 -5.34 7.57 -2.16
C GLY A 6 -6.26 6.48 -2.73
N SER A 7 -5.73 5.40 -3.33
CA SER A 7 -6.56 4.24 -3.68
C SER A 7 -7.07 3.55 -2.41
N SER A 8 -8.35 3.19 -2.40
CA SER A 8 -8.93 2.41 -1.31
C SER A 8 -8.30 1.01 -1.31
N THR A 9 -7.87 0.54 -0.14
CA THR A 9 -7.39 -0.84 0.06
C THR A 9 -8.53 -1.86 0.03
N GLY A 10 -9.80 -1.43 0.08
CA GLY A 10 -10.93 -2.35 0.05
C GLY A 10 -10.87 -3.33 1.22
N ASN A 11 -10.91 -4.63 0.93
CA ASN A 11 -10.76 -5.68 1.94
C ASN A 11 -9.33 -6.24 2.00
N ASP A 12 -8.39 -5.59 1.30
CA ASP A 12 -6.97 -5.95 1.26
C ASP A 12 -6.14 -4.94 2.07
N GLY A 13 -6.67 -4.45 3.20
CA GLY A 13 -5.88 -3.66 4.14
C GLY A 13 -4.68 -4.46 4.62
N GLY A 14 -3.60 -3.80 5.00
CA GLY A 14 -2.33 -4.46 5.29
C GLY A 14 -1.13 -3.54 5.31
N ILE A 15 0.04 -4.15 5.26
CA ILE A 15 1.35 -3.52 5.13
C ILE A 15 1.67 -3.38 3.64
N PHE A 16 1.89 -2.14 3.23
CA PHE A 16 2.30 -1.77 1.89
C PHE A 16 3.72 -1.23 1.90
N GLN A 17 4.54 -1.63 0.95
CA GLN A 17 5.87 -1.07 0.72
C GLN A 17 5.83 -0.06 -0.41
N GLN A 18 6.49 1.07 -0.20
CA GLN A 18 6.63 2.07 -1.23
C GLN A 18 7.61 1.60 -2.32
N VAL A 19 7.20 1.69 -3.57
CA VAL A 19 8.00 1.37 -4.74
C VAL A 19 8.03 2.58 -5.66
N GLY A 20 9.24 3.01 -6.01
CA GLY A 20 9.46 4.15 -6.90
C GLY A 20 8.98 3.88 -8.33
N PRO A 21 8.84 4.92 -9.16
CA PRO A 21 8.36 4.82 -10.55
C PRO A 21 9.21 3.89 -11.43
N ARG A 22 10.46 3.65 -11.03
CA ARG A 22 11.41 2.74 -11.71
C ARG A 22 11.49 1.33 -11.11
N GLY A 23 10.58 0.97 -10.18
CA GLY A 23 10.58 -0.33 -9.51
C GLY A 23 11.55 -0.45 -8.33
N GLY A 24 12.17 0.65 -7.90
CA GLY A 24 13.03 0.67 -6.72
C GLY A 24 12.21 0.52 -5.44
N LYS A 25 12.36 -0.59 -4.72
CA LYS A 25 11.74 -0.80 -3.40
C LYS A 25 12.39 0.14 -2.40
N GLN A 26 11.58 0.94 -1.71
CA GLN A 26 12.06 1.82 -0.66
C GLN A 26 11.90 1.13 0.70
N PRO A 27 12.73 1.45 1.69
CA PRO A 27 12.57 0.99 3.07
C PRO A 27 11.38 1.67 3.79
N ASN A 28 10.42 2.22 3.03
CA ASN A 28 9.25 2.89 3.55
C ASN A 28 8.04 1.95 3.50
N PHE A 29 7.38 1.81 4.62
CA PHE A 29 6.24 0.91 4.80
C PHE A 29 5.07 1.69 5.40
N ALA A 30 3.88 1.46 4.86
CA ALA A 30 2.64 2.01 5.37
C ALA A 30 1.70 0.88 5.75
N THR A 31 1.23 0.90 7.00
CA THR A 31 0.18 0.00 7.45
C THR A 31 -1.16 0.72 7.30
N VAL A 32 -2.04 0.15 6.49
CA VAL A 32 -3.33 0.76 6.16
C VAL A 32 -4.45 -0.23 6.50
N PRO A 33 -5.45 0.18 7.29
CA PRO A 33 -6.59 -0.67 7.59
C PRO A 33 -7.41 -1.03 6.35
N ASP A 34 -8.31 -1.99 6.49
CA ASP A 34 -9.35 -2.26 5.49
C ASP A 34 -10.27 -1.05 5.33
N ASN A 35 -10.80 -0.86 4.13
CA ASN A 35 -11.68 0.23 3.73
C ASN A 35 -11.08 1.63 3.97
N LYS A 36 -9.75 1.74 4.07
CA LYS A 36 -9.05 3.01 4.18
C LYS A 36 -8.29 3.35 2.90
N PRO A 37 -8.23 4.65 2.53
CA PRO A 37 -7.37 5.07 1.43
C PRO A 37 -5.90 4.95 1.82
N LEU A 38 -5.07 4.51 0.87
CA LEU A 38 -3.61 4.49 1.04
C LEU A 38 -3.08 5.91 1.29
N PRO A 39 -2.12 6.09 2.22
CA PRO A 39 -1.53 7.39 2.48
C PRO A 39 -0.76 7.92 1.26
N PRO A 40 -0.54 9.24 1.18
CA PRO A 40 0.33 9.82 0.17
C PRO A 40 1.74 9.24 0.29
N THR A 41 2.36 8.95 -0.85
CA THR A 41 3.76 8.54 -0.91
C THR A 41 4.67 9.74 -0.65
N THR A 42 5.85 9.50 -0.06
CA THR A 42 6.84 10.55 0.24
C THR A 42 7.29 11.34 -1.00
N GLN A 43 7.19 10.73 -2.17
CA GLN A 43 7.55 11.33 -3.45
C GLN A 43 6.43 11.09 -4.49
N PRO A 44 6.18 12.05 -5.39
CA PRO A 44 5.22 11.89 -6.49
C PRO A 44 5.71 10.84 -7.49
N GLY A 45 4.77 10.07 -8.07
CA GLY A 45 5.07 8.98 -9.00
C GLY A 45 5.43 7.64 -8.35
N HIS A 46 5.41 7.57 -7.02
CA HIS A 46 5.61 6.33 -6.28
C HIS A 46 4.29 5.57 -6.16
N THR A 47 4.41 4.27 -5.95
CA THR A 47 3.27 3.36 -5.77
C THR A 47 3.43 2.56 -4.49
N TRP A 48 2.34 2.00 -4.00
CA TRP A 48 2.28 1.12 -2.86
C TRP A 48 2.13 -0.31 -3.36
N VAL A 49 3.01 -1.20 -2.94
CA VAL A 49 2.91 -2.62 -3.25
C VAL A 49 2.54 -3.37 -1.96
N PRO A 50 1.44 -4.13 -1.94
CA PRO A 50 1.10 -4.93 -0.77
C PRO A 50 2.22 -5.94 -0.50
N VAL A 51 2.77 -5.91 0.72
CA VAL A 51 3.75 -6.89 1.20
C VAL A 51 3.04 -7.95 2.03
N GLN A 52 2.14 -7.51 2.90
CA GLN A 52 1.37 -8.38 3.76
C GLN A 52 -0.03 -7.81 3.89
N THR A 53 -1.04 -8.51 3.42
CA THR A 53 -2.43 -8.16 3.69
C THR A 53 -2.82 -8.64 5.08
N THR A 54 -3.54 -7.79 5.81
CA THR A 54 -4.25 -8.17 7.02
C THR A 54 -5.27 -9.22 6.62
N PRO A 55 -5.21 -10.43 7.20
CA PRO A 55 -6.20 -11.45 6.90
C PRO A 55 -7.57 -10.95 7.39
N ASP A 56 -8.50 -10.79 6.46
CA ASP A 56 -9.88 -10.44 6.74
C ASP A 56 -10.46 -11.55 7.65
N SER A 57 -11.02 -11.18 8.80
CA SER A 57 -11.36 -12.10 9.91
C SER A 57 -12.53 -13.05 9.62
N LYS A 58 -12.86 -13.29 8.35
CA LYS A 58 -13.79 -14.33 7.91
C LYS A 58 -13.06 -15.68 7.90
N ARG A 59 -12.76 -16.19 9.08
CA ARG A 59 -12.38 -17.59 9.30
C ARG A 59 -13.56 -18.38 9.81
#